data_AF-A0A0G1NY25-F1
#
_entry.id   AF-A0A0G1NY25-F1
#
_cell.length_a   1.000
_cell.length_b   1.000
_cell.length_c   1.000
_cell.angle_alpha   90.00
_cell.angle_beta   90.00
_cell.angle_gamma   90.00
#
_symmetry.space_group_name_H-M   'P 1'
#
loop_
_entity.id
_entity.type
_entity.pdbx_description
1 polymer ?
#
loop_
_entity_poly.entity_id
_entity_poly.type
_entity_poly.pdbx_seq_one_letter_code
_entity_poly.pdbx_strand_id
1 'polypeptide(L)'
;MAKLTNELEATVKLGGEDVNIYLRNPSNEEMNDFLSKRYDVSANKKGGKVKDNSLLARANFFDNLVSKIENLEDAEGKAITAERKELIPSKWKNDIIFRLFEDTDIEIKN
;
A
#
# COMPACT_ATOMS: atom_id res chain seq x y z
N MET A 1 -18.78 -12.42 20.61
CA MET A 1 -17.78 -13.00 19.70
C MET A 1 -17.10 -11.85 18.99
N ALA A 2 -15.84 -11.55 19.30
CA ALA A 2 -15.09 -10.55 18.54
C ALA A 2 -14.77 -11.16 17.17
N LYS A 3 -15.30 -10.60 16.09
CA LYS A 3 -14.74 -10.84 14.76
C LYS A 3 -13.34 -10.26 14.81
N LEU A 4 -12.32 -11.12 14.84
CA LEU A 4 -10.97 -10.73 14.47
C LEU A 4 -11.07 -10.23 13.03
N THR A 5 -11.23 -8.92 12.84
CA THR A 5 -11.10 -8.30 11.54
C THR A 5 -9.63 -8.45 11.15
N ASN A 6 -9.37 -9.32 10.17
CA ASN A 6 -8.07 -9.54 9.55
C ASN A 6 -7.66 -8.31 8.70
N GLU A 7 -7.65 -7.14 9.31
CA GLU A 7 -7.27 -5.87 8.69
C GLU A 7 -5.94 -5.41 9.27
N LEU A 8 -5.06 -4.94 8.40
CA LEU A 8 -3.80 -4.31 8.73
C LEU A 8 -4.06 -2.82 8.92
N GLU A 9 -3.61 -2.28 10.04
CA GLU A 9 -3.73 -0.86 10.35
C GLU A 9 -2.40 -0.14 10.07
N ALA A 10 -2.48 0.96 9.34
CA ALA A 10 -1.38 1.90 9.16
C ALA A 10 -1.79 3.28 9.67
N THR A 11 -1.01 3.81 10.62
CA THR A 11 -1.19 5.17 11.14
C THR A 11 -0.20 6.12 10.48
N VAL A 12 -0.70 7.22 9.92
CA VAL A 12 0.09 8.29 9.33
C VAL A 12 -0.15 9.58 10.10
N LYS A 13 0.91 10.27 10.50
CA LYS A 13 0.81 11.55 11.21
C LYS A 13 0.72 12.73 10.24
N LEU A 14 -0.32 13.54 10.35
CA LEU A 14 -0.53 14.76 9.56
C LEU A 14 -0.90 15.92 10.46
N GLY A 15 -0.14 17.02 10.42
CA GLY A 15 -0.45 18.20 11.21
C GLY A 15 -0.47 17.98 12.73
N GLY A 16 0.02 16.84 13.22
CA GLY A 16 -0.07 16.44 14.63
C GLY A 16 -1.22 15.48 14.95
N GLU A 17 -2.08 15.17 13.97
CA GLU A 17 -3.19 14.22 14.08
C GLU A 17 -2.84 12.86 13.47
N ASP A 18 -3.44 11.80 14.02
CA ASP A 18 -3.27 10.43 13.56
C ASP A 18 -4.37 10.06 12.56
N VAL A 19 -3.96 9.82 11.31
CA VAL A 19 -4.80 9.28 10.24
C VAL A 19 -4.68 7.76 10.24
N ASN A 20 -5.79 7.07 10.40
CA ASN A 20 -5.82 5.61 10.41
C ASN A 20 -6.31 5.08 9.06
N ILE A 21 -5.52 4.21 8.47
CA ILE A 21 -5.81 3.58 7.18
C ILE A 21 -5.82 2.08 7.40
N TYR A 22 -6.92 1.44 7.03
CA TYR A 22 -7.14 0.01 7.16
C TYR A 22 -7.05 -0.66 5.80
N LEU A 23 -6.22 -1.70 5.72
CA LEU A 23 -6.02 -2.52 4.54
C LEU A 23 -6.47 -3.94 4.85
N ARG A 24 -7.23 -4.58 3.96
CA ARG A 24 -7.45 -6.02 4.07
C ARG A 24 -6.13 -6.77 3.84
N ASN A 25 -6.05 -7.98 4.37
CA ASN A 25 -4.98 -8.88 3.97
C ASN A 25 -5.08 -9.23 2.47
N PRO A 26 -3.98 -9.14 1.70
CA PRO A 26 -3.95 -9.63 0.33
C PRO A 26 -3.98 -11.16 0.31
N SER A 27 -4.53 -11.73 -0.76
CA SER A 27 -4.33 -13.13 -1.08
C SER A 27 -2.91 -13.39 -1.59
N ASN A 28 -2.48 -14.66 -1.58
CA ASN A 28 -1.18 -15.05 -2.16
C ASN A 28 -1.07 -14.68 -3.64
N GLU A 29 -2.16 -14.76 -4.41
CA GLU A 29 -2.19 -14.40 -5.82
C GLU A 29 -1.95 -12.90 -6.01
N GLU A 30 -2.65 -12.06 -5.24
CA GLU A 30 -2.47 -10.60 -5.28
C GLU A 30 -1.07 -10.17 -4.84
N MET A 31 -0.50 -10.84 -3.83
CA MET A 31 0.87 -10.59 -3.39
C MET A 31 1.89 -10.95 -4.48
N ASN A 32 1.76 -12.12 -5.10
CA ASN A 32 2.65 -12.55 -6.18
C ASN A 32 2.55 -11.63 -7.40
N ASP A 33 1.33 -11.24 -7.79
CA ASP A 33 1.09 -10.29 -8.86
C ASP A 33 1.74 -8.94 -8.55
N PHE A 34 1.54 -8.39 -7.35
CA PHE A 34 2.20 -7.18 -6.89
C PHE A 34 3.73 -7.25 -7.00
N LEU A 35 4.35 -8.30 -6.45
CA LEU A 35 5.80 -8.47 -6.47
C LEU A 35 6.36 -8.53 -7.89
N SER A 36 5.63 -9.19 -8.81
CA SER A 36 6.02 -9.30 -10.22
C SER A 36 5.93 -7.96 -10.97
N LYS A 37 4.96 -7.11 -10.60
CA LYS A 37 4.73 -5.81 -11.25
C LYS A 37 5.74 -4.73 -10.84
N ARG A 38 6.49 -4.93 -9.74
CA ARG A 38 7.49 -3.95 -9.27
C ARG A 38 8.62 -3.73 -10.28
N TYR A 39 9.03 -4.79 -11.00
CA TYR A 39 10.15 -4.72 -11.93
C TYR A 39 9.76 -5.29 -13.29
N ASP A 40 9.80 -4.44 -14.31
CA ASP A 40 9.60 -4.90 -15.69
C ASP A 40 10.92 -5.35 -16.29
N VAL A 41 11.06 -6.67 -16.42
CA VAL A 41 12.21 -7.34 -17.03
C VAL A 41 12.00 -7.65 -18.51
N SER A 42 10.87 -7.27 -19.12
CA SER A 42 10.61 -7.56 -20.54
C SER A 42 11.62 -6.89 -21.48
N ALA A 43 12.24 -5.79 -21.05
CA ALA A 43 13.34 -5.12 -21.75
C ALA A 43 14.67 -5.91 -21.76
N ASN A 44 14.83 -6.94 -20.92
CA ASN A 44 16.09 -7.69 -20.78
C ASN A 44 16.37 -8.68 -21.91
N LYS A 45 15.43 -8.95 -22.82
CA LYS A 45 15.65 -9.92 -23.92
C LYS A 45 16.75 -9.49 -24.91
N LYS A 46 17.23 -8.23 -24.86
CA LYS A 46 18.34 -7.70 -25.67
C LYS A 46 19.29 -6.77 -24.88
N GLY A 47 19.46 -6.97 -23.58
CA GLY A 47 20.36 -6.14 -22.75
C GLY A 47 19.82 -4.74 -22.41
N GLY A 48 18.50 -4.55 -22.41
CA GLY A 48 17.86 -3.31 -21.97
C GLY A 48 17.89 -3.14 -20.45
N LYS A 49 17.80 -1.90 -19.96
CA LYS A 49 17.74 -1.59 -18.53
C LYS A 49 16.41 -2.09 -17.94
N VAL A 50 16.45 -2.67 -16.75
CA VAL A 50 15.25 -3.00 -15.96
C VAL A 50 14.52 -1.69 -15.64
N LYS A 51 13.21 -1.67 -15.89
CA LYS A 51 12.37 -0.52 -15.53
C LYS A 51 11.79 -0.71 -14.13
N ASP A 52 12.10 0.23 -13.25
CA ASP A 52 11.52 0.29 -11.90
C ASP A 52 10.11 0.87 -11.97
N ASN A 53 9.11 0.05 -11.63
CA ASN A 53 7.70 0.43 -11.54
C ASN A 53 7.20 0.34 -10.09
N SER A 54 8.09 0.27 -9.10
CA SER A 54 7.75 -0.03 -7.71
C SER A 54 6.78 0.98 -7.09
N LEU A 55 6.96 2.28 -7.34
CA LEU A 55 6.04 3.33 -6.87
C LEU A 55 4.60 3.09 -7.36
N LEU A 56 4.45 2.81 -8.65
CA LEU A 56 3.15 2.56 -9.27
C LEU A 56 2.54 1.25 -8.78
N ALA A 57 3.34 0.18 -8.70
CA ALA A 57 2.89 -1.11 -8.21
C ALA A 57 2.37 -1.01 -6.77
N ARG A 58 3.08 -0.31 -5.88
CA ARG A 58 2.64 -0.09 -4.49
C ARG A 58 1.40 0.77 -4.40
N ALA A 59 1.32 1.88 -5.16
CA ALA A 59 0.13 2.72 -5.16
C ALA A 59 -1.12 1.95 -5.60
N ASN A 60 -1.01 1.14 -6.65
CA ASN A 60 -2.11 0.30 -7.12
C ASN A 60 -2.47 -0.80 -6.11
N PHE A 61 -1.46 -1.40 -5.47
CA PHE A 61 -1.68 -2.43 -4.46
C PHE A 61 -2.41 -1.85 -3.24
N PHE A 62 -2.03 -0.66 -2.79
CA PHE A 62 -2.76 0.09 -1.78
C PHE A 62 -4.23 0.27 -2.16
N ASP A 63 -4.50 0.75 -3.39
CA ASP A 63 -5.86 1.06 -3.82
C ASP A 63 -6.76 -0.18 -3.89
N ASN A 64 -6.17 -1.36 -4.13
CA ASN A 64 -6.86 -2.65 -4.14
C ASN A 64 -7.15 -3.20 -2.73
N LEU A 65 -6.36 -2.79 -1.73
CA LEU A 65 -6.42 -3.33 -0.37
C LEU A 65 -7.13 -2.42 0.62
N VAL A 66 -7.11 -1.10 0.42
CA VAL A 66 -7.71 -0.15 1.36
C VAL A 66 -9.21 -0.41 1.50
N SER A 67 -9.62 -0.72 2.72
CA SER A 67 -11.02 -0.98 3.08
C SER A 67 -11.66 0.23 3.75
N LYS A 68 -10.87 0.99 4.52
CA LYS A 68 -11.36 2.11 5.32
C LYS A 68 -10.27 3.13 5.60
N ILE A 69 -10.65 4.40 5.67
CA ILE A 69 -9.80 5.52 6.07
C ILE A 69 -10.58 6.36 7.08
N GLU A 70 -9.91 6.74 8.17
CA GLU A 70 -10.47 7.57 9.24
C GLU A 70 -9.57 8.77 9.51
N ASN A 71 -10.18 9.87 9.97
CA ASN A 71 -9.52 11.12 10.36
C ASN A 71 -8.70 11.78 9.24
N LEU A 72 -9.16 11.65 8.00
CA LEU A 72 -8.57 12.36 6.85
C LEU A 72 -9.63 13.20 6.16
N GLU A 73 -9.34 14.49 5.97
CA GLU A 73 -10.20 15.43 5.28
C GLU A 73 -9.42 16.14 4.17
N ASP A 74 -10.12 16.59 3.13
CA ASP A 74 -9.55 17.45 2.10
C ASP A 74 -9.52 18.92 2.54
N ALA A 75 -9.01 19.79 1.66
CA ALA A 75 -8.91 21.23 1.93
C ALA A 75 -10.28 21.92 2.15
N GLU A 76 -11.39 21.27 1.78
CA GLU A 76 -12.75 21.76 1.97
C GLU A 76 -13.42 21.18 3.23
N GLY A 77 -12.69 20.37 4.02
CA GLY A 77 -13.21 19.69 5.21
C GLY A 77 -14.07 18.47 4.90
N LYS A 78 -14.00 17.92 3.68
CA LYS A 78 -14.74 16.70 3.33
C LYS A 78 -13.87 15.49 3.62
N ALA A 79 -14.45 14.51 4.31
CA ALA A 79 -13.79 13.24 4.59
C ALA A 79 -13.25 12.57 3.31
N ILE A 80 -12.02 12.08 3.39
CA ILE A 80 -11.37 11.22 2.41
C ILE A 80 -11.53 9.78 2.90
N THR A 81 -12.53 9.09 2.37
CA THR A 81 -12.82 7.68 2.66
C THR A 81 -12.17 6.77 1.62
N ALA A 82 -12.35 5.44 1.75
CA ALA A 82 -11.85 4.46 0.77
C ALA A 82 -12.42 4.66 -0.65
N GLU A 83 -13.55 5.36 -0.79
CA GLU A 83 -14.15 5.74 -2.07
C GLU A 83 -13.44 6.93 -2.73
N ARG A 84 -12.72 7.74 -1.94
CA ARG A 84 -11.97 8.92 -2.38
C ARG A 84 -10.45 8.74 -2.25
N LYS A 85 -9.99 7.49 -2.23
CA LYS A 85 -8.58 7.09 -2.04
C LYS A 85 -7.63 7.64 -3.12
N GLU A 86 -8.15 8.05 -4.27
CA GLU A 86 -7.40 8.74 -5.32
C GLU A 86 -6.81 10.09 -4.87
N LEU A 87 -7.39 10.71 -3.84
CA LEU A 87 -6.90 11.96 -3.26
C LEU A 87 -5.69 11.75 -2.34
N ILE A 88 -5.41 10.51 -1.93
CA ILE A 88 -4.22 10.19 -1.14
C ILE A 88 -2.99 10.25 -2.04
N PRO A 89 -1.93 11.01 -1.66
CA PRO A 89 -0.71 11.08 -2.45
C PRO A 89 -0.06 9.71 -2.65
N SER A 90 0.37 9.39 -3.89
CA SER A 90 1.01 8.11 -4.21
C SER A 90 2.25 7.81 -3.36
N LYS A 91 2.95 8.85 -2.89
CA LYS A 91 4.08 8.70 -1.98
C LYS A 91 3.67 8.08 -0.64
N TRP A 92 2.51 8.46 -0.10
CA TRP A 92 2.01 7.87 1.14
C TRP A 92 1.56 6.43 0.93
N LYS A 93 0.83 6.17 -0.16
CA LYS A 93 0.46 4.81 -0.55
C LYS A 93 1.69 3.90 -0.64
N ASN A 94 2.76 4.39 -1.26
CA ASN A 94 4.06 3.71 -1.33
C ASN A 94 4.65 3.42 0.04
N ASP A 95 4.75 4.43 0.91
CA ASP A 95 5.38 4.27 2.21
C ASP A 95 4.60 3.32 3.12
N ILE A 96 3.26 3.35 3.05
CA ILE A 96 2.39 2.41 3.79
C ILE A 96 2.61 0.98 3.31
N ILE A 97 2.57 0.72 2.01
CA ILE A 97 2.76 -0.63 1.47
C ILE A 97 4.18 -1.14 1.75
N PHE A 98 5.19 -0.28 1.59
CA PHE A 98 6.57 -0.65 1.89
C PHE A 98 6.71 -1.10 3.35
N ARG A 99 6.20 -0.31 4.30
CA ARG A 99 6.28 -0.65 5.73
C ARG A 99 5.51 -1.91 6.11
N LEU A 100 4.31 -2.09 5.56
CA LEU A 100 3.45 -3.21 5.94
C LEU A 100 3.90 -4.55 5.34
N PHE A 101 4.49 -4.55 4.14
CA PHE A 101 4.69 -5.77 3.37
C PHE A 101 6.14 -6.02 2.91
N GLU A 102 7.02 -5.02 2.93
CA GLU A 102 8.40 -5.15 2.44
C GLU A 102 9.44 -4.92 3.54
N ASP A 103 9.17 -4.01 4.48
CA ASP A 103 10.04 -3.64 5.60
C ASP A 103 9.82 -4.54 6.83
N THR A 104 9.58 -5.84 6.60
CA THR A 104 9.48 -6.82 7.68
C THR A 104 10.83 -7.50 7.88
N ASP A 105 11.31 -7.50 9.11
CA ASP A 105 12.50 -8.26 9.50
C ASP A 105 12.26 -9.76 9.28
N ILE A 106 13.02 -10.36 8.37
CA ILE A 106 12.98 -11.81 8.15
C ILE A 106 13.97 -12.46 9.14
N GLU A 107 13.46 -13.00 10.24
CA GLU A 107 14.24 -13.89 11.10
C GLU A 107 14.39 -15.27 10.44
N ILE A 108 15.51 -15.49 9.74
CA ILE A 108 15.89 -16.83 9.27
C ILE A 108 16.66 -17.53 10.39
N LYS A 109 16.05 -18.53 11.02
CA LYS A 109 16.76 -19.46 11.92
C LYS A 109 17.38 -20.58 11.07
N ASN A 110 18.68 -20.80 11.24
CA ASN A 110 19.42 -21.94 10.67
C ASN A 110 18.92 -23.28 11.19
#